data_AF-A0AAE9PHQ9-F1
#
_entry.id   AF-A0AAE9PHQ9-F1
#
_cell.length_a   1.000
_cell.length_b   1.000
_cell.length_c   1.000
_cell.angle_alpha   90.00
_cell.angle_beta   90.00
_cell.angle_gamma   90.00
#
_symmetry.space_group_name_H-M   'P 1'
#
loop_
_entity.id
_entity.type
_entity.pdbx_description
1 polymer ?
#
loop_
_entity_poly.entity_id
_entity_poly.type
_entity_poly.pdbx_seq_one_letter_code
_entity_poly.pdbx_strand_id
1 'polypeptide(L)'
;MIEKIQHYLYHSKAPWFILVMTFASFLLPMLTSFLPGGIQKNPIEDEDLSVQIVDGIVIAPLLETALYQMFIFWILRLIPGMEKYNKSIIFISACIFGLSHSFGYTYMLHAGIMGWVFAYSYWNYTQKKENGHTKISAFWIVWSIHILHNIVVFLVKNF
;
A
#
# COMPACT_ATOMS: atom_id res chain seq x y z
N MET A 1 -21.71 1.71 -9.61
CA MET A 1 -20.66 2.74 -9.39
C MET A 1 -19.29 2.10 -9.20
N ILE A 2 -19.13 1.18 -8.24
CA ILE A 2 -17.86 0.48 -7.94
C ILE A 2 -17.27 -0.22 -9.18
N GLU A 3 -18.07 -0.90 -9.98
CA GLU A 3 -17.60 -1.57 -11.21
C GLU A 3 -17.02 -0.61 -12.25
N LYS A 4 -17.59 0.59 -12.36
CA LYS A 4 -17.07 1.63 -13.27
C LYS A 4 -15.70 2.13 -12.81
N ILE A 5 -15.52 2.32 -11.50
CA ILE A 5 -14.23 2.70 -10.89
C ILE A 5 -13.20 1.59 -11.13
N GLN A 6 -13.56 0.33 -10.84
CA GLN A 6 -12.70 -0.82 -11.07
C GLN A 6 -12.27 -0.89 -12.55
N HIS A 7 -13.22 -0.75 -13.47
CA HIS A 7 -12.94 -0.77 -14.90
C HIS A 7 -11.99 0.37 -15.30
N TYR A 8 -12.21 1.58 -14.80
CA TYR A 8 -11.33 2.72 -15.05
C TYR A 8 -9.90 2.47 -14.55
N LEU A 9 -9.74 2.06 -13.29
CA LEU A 9 -8.43 1.78 -12.69
C LEU A 9 -7.69 0.65 -13.42
N TYR A 10 -8.41 -0.39 -13.82
CA TYR A 10 -7.85 -1.51 -14.57
C TYR A 10 -7.34 -1.12 -15.97
N HIS A 11 -7.97 -0.15 -16.63
CA HIS A 11 -7.51 0.32 -17.95
C HIS A 11 -6.61 1.57 -17.89
N SER A 12 -6.42 2.15 -16.71
CA SER A 12 -5.54 3.30 -16.53
C SER A 12 -4.07 2.96 -16.81
N LYS A 13 -3.37 3.91 -17.46
CA LYS A 13 -1.92 3.83 -17.69
C LYS A 13 -1.17 3.91 -16.36
N ALA A 14 0.02 3.32 -16.31
CA ALA A 14 0.80 3.24 -15.07
C ALA A 14 1.02 4.58 -14.34
N PRO A 15 1.41 5.69 -14.98
CA PRO A 15 1.62 6.95 -14.27
C PRO A 15 0.34 7.46 -13.60
N TRP A 16 -0.79 7.42 -14.32
CA TRP A 16 -2.09 7.86 -13.79
C TRP A 16 -2.60 6.96 -12.67
N PHE A 17 -2.42 5.65 -12.83
CA PHE A 17 -2.75 4.70 -11.77
C PHE A 17 -1.92 4.99 -10.50
N ILE A 18 -0.61 5.16 -10.64
CA ILE A 18 0.29 5.46 -9.51
C ILE A 18 -0.15 6.76 -8.82
N LEU A 19 -0.45 7.83 -9.56
CA LEU A 19 -0.90 9.10 -8.99
C LEU A 19 -2.23 8.95 -8.24
N VAL A 20 -3.22 8.29 -8.84
CA VAL A 20 -4.53 8.07 -8.20
C VAL A 20 -4.41 7.23 -6.95
N MET A 21 -3.62 6.16 -6.99
CA MET A 21 -3.43 5.28 -5.83
C MET A 21 -2.58 5.94 -4.73
N THR A 22 -1.61 6.79 -5.10
CA THR A 22 -0.86 7.62 -4.14
C THR A 22 -1.82 8.59 -3.46
N PHE A 23 -2.69 9.28 -4.21
CA PHE A 23 -3.71 10.14 -3.61
C PHE A 23 -4.67 9.35 -2.70
N ALA A 24 -5.11 8.17 -3.12
CA ALA A 24 -5.97 7.30 -2.31
C ALA A 24 -5.28 6.85 -1.00
N SER A 25 -3.96 6.66 -1.01
CA SER A 25 -3.18 6.31 0.19
C SER A 25 -3.17 7.41 1.26
N PHE A 26 -3.48 8.66 0.91
CA PHE A 26 -3.71 9.74 1.86
C PHE A 26 -5.19 9.91 2.19
N LEU A 27 -6.05 9.92 1.16
CA LEU A 27 -7.47 10.23 1.31
C LEU A 27 -8.22 9.19 2.15
N LEU A 28 -8.00 7.89 1.90
CA LEU A 28 -8.77 6.85 2.60
C LEU A 28 -8.37 6.73 4.07
N PRO A 29 -7.07 6.69 4.43
CA PRO A 29 -6.67 6.63 5.83
C PRO A 29 -6.96 7.93 6.61
N MET A 30 -7.23 9.07 5.95
CA MET A 30 -7.63 10.31 6.61
C MET A 30 -8.84 10.12 7.54
N LEU A 31 -9.73 9.18 7.25
CA LEU A 31 -10.88 8.89 8.12
C LEU A 31 -10.47 8.47 9.54
N THR A 32 -9.27 7.93 9.73
CA THR A 32 -8.79 7.53 11.06
C THR A 32 -8.42 8.72 11.94
N SER A 33 -8.21 9.91 11.38
CA SER A 33 -7.89 11.11 12.17
C SER A 33 -9.07 11.61 13.02
N PHE A 34 -10.29 11.15 12.71
CA PHE A 34 -11.49 11.47 13.50
C PHE A 34 -11.70 10.52 14.70
N LEU A 35 -10.87 9.49 14.85
CA LEU A 35 -10.95 8.57 15.97
C LEU A 35 -10.27 9.17 17.22
N PRO A 36 -10.78 8.85 18.43
CA PRO A 36 -10.11 9.23 19.67
C PRO A 36 -8.66 8.71 19.67
N GLY A 37 -7.74 9.47 20.28
CA GLY A 37 -6.33 9.08 20.42
C GLY A 37 -5.38 9.62 19.34
N GLY A 38 -5.90 10.20 18.26
CA GLY A 38 -5.09 10.79 17.17
C GLY A 38 -4.22 9.74 16.46
N ILE A 39 -3.49 10.13 15.41
CA ILE A 39 -2.49 9.25 14.80
C ILE A 39 -1.20 9.39 15.61
N GLN A 40 -0.72 8.29 16.21
CA GLN A 40 0.56 8.29 16.90
C GLN A 40 1.71 8.45 15.90
N LYS A 41 2.77 9.13 16.30
CA LYS A 41 3.97 9.31 15.45
C LYS A 41 4.69 7.99 15.24
N ASN A 42 5.22 7.79 14.04
CA ASN A 42 6.14 6.68 13.77
C ASN A 42 7.51 7.02 14.38
N PRO A 43 8.19 6.12 15.11
CA PRO A 43 9.50 6.38 15.70
C PRO A 43 10.57 6.85 14.70
N ILE A 44 10.48 6.44 13.43
CA ILE A 44 11.39 6.92 12.38
C ILE A 44 11.32 8.44 12.20
N GLU A 45 10.24 9.07 12.66
CA GLU A 45 10.08 10.51 12.61
C GLU A 45 11.03 11.26 13.57
N ASP A 46 11.56 10.60 14.59
CA ASP A 46 12.48 11.25 15.53
C ASP A 46 13.96 10.98 15.19
N GLU A 47 14.23 10.22 14.12
CA GLU A 47 15.56 9.87 13.63
C GLU A 47 16.18 10.96 12.74
N ASP A 48 17.50 10.87 12.51
CA ASP A 48 18.23 11.77 11.61
C ASP A 48 17.67 11.78 10.18
N LEU A 49 17.82 12.91 9.48
CA LEU A 49 17.32 13.09 8.10
C LEU A 49 17.83 11.99 7.15
N SER A 50 19.09 11.58 7.30
CA SER A 50 19.69 10.52 6.50
C SER A 50 19.03 9.16 6.74
N VAL A 51 18.66 8.86 7.98
CA VAL A 51 17.95 7.61 8.34
C VAL A 51 16.53 7.65 7.79
N GLN A 52 15.82 8.77 7.96
CA GLN A 52 14.49 8.96 7.37
C GLN A 52 14.48 8.74 5.85
N ILE A 53 15.51 9.21 5.14
CA ILE A 53 15.62 9.02 3.68
C ILE A 53 15.98 7.57 3.34
N VAL A 54 17.06 7.02 3.91
CA VAL A 54 17.55 5.69 3.54
C VAL A 54 16.55 4.61 3.96
N ASP A 55 16.14 4.62 5.22
CA ASP A 55 15.25 3.59 5.76
C ASP A 55 13.81 3.89 5.40
N GLY A 56 13.33 5.12 5.64
CA GLY A 56 11.93 5.48 5.46
C GLY A 56 11.48 5.60 4.00
N ILE A 57 12.35 6.04 3.08
CA ILE A 57 11.98 6.24 1.67
C ILE A 57 12.48 5.11 0.77
N VAL A 58 13.64 4.50 1.05
CA VAL A 58 14.24 3.53 0.13
C VAL A 58 14.07 2.08 0.62
N ILE A 59 14.62 1.75 1.78
CA ILE A 59 14.75 0.36 2.24
C ILE A 59 13.41 -0.19 2.74
N ALA A 60 12.72 0.52 3.63
CA ALA A 60 11.47 0.03 4.21
C ALA A 60 10.40 -0.19 3.12
N PRO A 61 10.13 0.74 2.18
CA PRO A 61 9.16 0.49 1.12
C PRO A 61 9.48 -0.73 0.24
N LEU A 62 10.76 -1.02 -0.02
CA LEU A 62 11.18 -2.23 -0.75
C LEU A 62 10.81 -3.49 0.03
N LEU A 63 11.25 -3.58 1.30
CA LEU A 63 11.03 -4.73 2.15
C LEU A 63 9.54 -4.94 2.43
N GLU A 64 8.82 -3.87 2.75
CA GLU A 64 7.40 -3.92 3.03
C GLU A 64 6.59 -4.36 1.81
N THR A 65 6.89 -3.82 0.62
CA THR A 65 6.23 -4.26 -0.62
C THR A 65 6.51 -5.74 -0.90
N ALA A 66 7.75 -6.18 -0.67
CA ALA A 66 8.15 -7.57 -0.89
C ALA A 66 7.44 -8.52 0.08
N LEU A 67 7.35 -8.16 1.36
CA LEU A 67 6.78 -9.01 2.40
C LEU A 67 5.25 -8.97 2.37
N TYR A 68 4.66 -7.79 2.46
CA TYR A 68 3.23 -7.66 2.75
C TYR A 68 2.36 -7.73 1.51
N GLN A 69 2.80 -7.21 0.37
CA GLN A 69 2.03 -7.22 -0.87
C GLN A 69 2.42 -8.36 -1.80
N MET A 70 3.70 -8.70 -1.92
CA MET A 70 4.14 -9.80 -2.80
C MET A 70 4.10 -11.16 -2.11
N PHE A 71 4.84 -11.34 -1.02
CA PHE A 71 5.02 -12.65 -0.38
C PHE A 71 3.73 -13.19 0.24
N ILE A 72 2.99 -12.38 1.01
CA ILE A 72 1.68 -12.79 1.54
C ILE A 72 0.70 -13.15 0.42
N PHE A 73 0.62 -12.32 -0.62
CA PHE A 73 -0.27 -12.58 -1.75
C PHE A 73 0.09 -13.90 -2.46
N TRP A 74 1.38 -14.16 -2.64
CA TRP A 74 1.88 -15.41 -3.24
C TRP A 74 1.52 -16.62 -2.38
N ILE A 75 1.85 -16.62 -1.07
CA ILE A 75 1.52 -17.74 -0.17
C ILE A 75 0.03 -18.02 -0.13
N LEU A 76 -0.81 -16.98 -0.01
CA LEU A 76 -2.25 -17.16 0.04
C LEU A 76 -2.81 -17.75 -1.25
N ARG A 77 -2.21 -17.46 -2.42
CA ARG A 77 -2.60 -18.10 -3.70
C ARG A 77 -2.12 -19.54 -3.85
N LEU A 78 -1.18 -20.00 -3.03
CA LEU A 78 -0.78 -21.42 -3.02
C LEU A 78 -1.81 -22.30 -2.31
N ILE A 79 -2.67 -21.73 -1.48
CA ILE A 79 -3.73 -22.47 -0.79
C ILE A 79 -4.81 -22.85 -1.82
N PRO A 80 -5.15 -24.15 -2.00
CA PRO A 80 -6.13 -24.57 -2.98
C PRO A 80 -7.50 -23.88 -2.80
N GLY A 81 -7.99 -23.25 -3.86
CA GLY A 81 -9.28 -22.55 -3.88
C GLY A 81 -9.17 -21.06 -3.50
N MET A 82 -8.09 -20.63 -2.84
CA MET A 82 -7.90 -19.22 -2.47
C MET A 82 -7.67 -18.30 -3.67
N GLU A 83 -7.22 -18.83 -4.81
CA GLU A 83 -7.02 -18.08 -6.05
C GLU A 83 -8.31 -17.41 -6.57
N LYS A 84 -9.48 -17.91 -6.14
CA LYS A 84 -10.80 -17.36 -6.49
C LYS A 84 -11.23 -16.22 -5.57
N TYR A 85 -10.59 -16.06 -4.41
CA TYR A 85 -10.97 -15.14 -3.35
C TYR A 85 -10.02 -13.94 -3.24
N ASN A 86 -9.73 -13.29 -4.37
CA ASN A 86 -8.83 -12.13 -4.42
C ASN A 86 -9.16 -11.03 -3.40
N LYS A 87 -10.45 -10.77 -3.13
CA LYS A 87 -10.88 -9.79 -2.11
C LYS A 87 -10.41 -10.18 -0.71
N SER A 88 -10.47 -11.47 -0.37
CA SER A 88 -10.00 -12.00 0.92
C SER A 88 -8.47 -11.91 1.02
N ILE A 89 -7.75 -12.22 -0.05
CA ILE A 89 -6.28 -12.09 -0.08
C ILE A 89 -5.85 -10.65 0.16
N ILE A 90 -6.49 -9.70 -0.54
CA ILE A 90 -6.26 -8.26 -0.38
C ILE A 90 -6.53 -7.84 1.07
N PHE A 91 -7.65 -8.28 1.65
CA PHE A 91 -8.02 -7.95 3.03
C PHE A 91 -7.02 -8.51 4.05
N ILE A 92 -6.63 -9.78 3.93
CA ILE A 92 -5.67 -10.42 4.83
C ILE A 92 -4.30 -9.73 4.75
N SER A 93 -3.81 -9.45 3.54
CA SER A 93 -2.57 -8.71 3.31
C SER A 93 -2.59 -7.33 3.99
N ALA A 94 -3.69 -6.59 3.83
CA ALA A 94 -3.89 -5.29 4.47
C ALA A 94 -3.93 -5.38 6.00
N CYS A 95 -4.62 -6.37 6.57
CA CYS A 95 -4.64 -6.60 8.01
C CYS A 95 -3.25 -6.91 8.56
N ILE A 96 -2.48 -7.79 7.91
CA ILE A 96 -1.13 -8.13 8.37
C ILE A 96 -0.21 -6.91 8.29
N PHE A 97 -0.30 -6.11 7.23
CA PHE A 97 0.44 -4.85 7.11
C PHE A 97 0.07 -3.87 8.23
N GLY A 98 -1.23 -3.66 8.52
CA GLY A 98 -1.63 -2.77 9.61
C GLY A 98 -1.19 -3.28 10.99
N LEU A 99 -1.30 -4.59 11.23
CA LEU A 99 -0.90 -5.22 12.49
C LEU A 99 0.62 -5.17 12.73
N SER A 100 1.45 -5.15 11.68
CA SER A 100 2.90 -5.03 11.81
C SER A 100 3.36 -3.61 12.16
N HIS A 101 2.47 -2.63 12.09
CA HIS A 101 2.73 -1.22 12.39
C HIS A 101 2.22 -0.84 13.79
N SER A 102 2.72 -1.51 14.82
CA SER A 102 2.20 -1.46 16.19
C SER A 102 2.65 -0.22 16.99
N PHE A 103 2.46 0.98 16.45
CA PHE A 103 2.75 2.27 17.14
C PHE A 103 1.52 2.87 17.85
N GLY A 104 0.40 2.17 17.82
CA GLY A 104 -0.87 2.54 18.44
C GLY A 104 -2.05 2.07 17.59
N TYR A 105 -3.23 1.88 18.19
CA TYR A 105 -4.37 1.25 17.49
C TYR A 105 -4.88 2.10 16.31
N THR A 106 -4.87 3.43 16.44
CA THR A 106 -5.22 4.35 15.36
C THR A 106 -4.18 4.34 14.24
N TYR A 107 -2.89 4.25 14.58
CA TYR A 107 -1.81 4.07 13.59
C TYR A 107 -1.92 2.72 12.87
N MET A 108 -2.16 1.61 13.59
CA MET A 108 -2.36 0.28 13.01
C MET A 108 -3.53 0.26 12.04
N LEU A 109 -4.64 0.92 12.38
CA LEU A 109 -5.79 1.05 11.49
C LEU A 109 -5.47 1.93 10.28
N HIS A 110 -4.78 3.05 10.48
CA HIS A 110 -4.33 3.94 9.41
C HIS A 110 -3.43 3.19 8.41
N ALA A 111 -2.40 2.51 8.92
CA ALA A 111 -1.52 1.66 8.16
C ALA A 111 -2.29 0.52 7.48
N GLY A 112 -3.28 -0.09 8.14
CA GLY A 112 -4.12 -1.13 7.55
C GLY A 112 -4.94 -0.65 6.34
N ILE A 113 -5.54 0.55 6.41
CA ILE A 113 -6.27 1.14 5.28
C ILE A 113 -5.30 1.49 4.14
N MET A 114 -4.11 1.99 4.45
CA MET A 114 -3.06 2.22 3.47
C MET A 114 -2.58 0.90 2.82
N GLY A 115 -2.35 -0.13 3.62
CA GLY A 115 -2.02 -1.47 3.18
C GLY A 115 -3.08 -2.07 2.28
N TRP A 116 -4.35 -1.71 2.47
CA TRP A 116 -5.44 -2.09 1.58
C TRP A 116 -5.31 -1.46 0.18
N VAL A 117 -4.95 -0.18 0.11
CA VAL A 117 -4.64 0.54 -1.15
C VAL A 117 -3.48 -0.14 -1.88
N PHE A 118 -2.42 -0.51 -1.16
CA PHE A 118 -1.26 -1.19 -1.70
C PHE A 118 -1.57 -2.62 -2.18
N ALA A 119 -2.29 -3.41 -1.37
CA ALA A 119 -2.68 -4.77 -1.72
C ALA A 119 -3.65 -4.82 -2.91
N TYR A 120 -4.60 -3.87 -2.98
CA TYR A 120 -5.46 -3.71 -4.16
C TYR A 120 -4.64 -3.36 -5.41
N SER A 121 -3.67 -2.45 -5.29
CA SER A 121 -2.78 -2.08 -6.39
C SER A 121 -1.96 -3.26 -6.90
N TYR A 122 -1.45 -4.07 -5.96
CA TYR A 122 -0.71 -5.30 -6.26
C TYR A 122 -1.58 -6.29 -7.04
N TRP A 123 -2.79 -6.57 -6.54
CA TRP A 123 -3.73 -7.46 -7.21
C TRP A 123 -4.07 -6.95 -8.62
N ASN A 124 -4.43 -5.67 -8.75
CA ASN A 124 -4.83 -5.08 -10.03
C ASN A 124 -3.75 -5.29 -11.11
N TYR A 125 -2.48 -4.99 -10.78
CA TYR A 125 -1.38 -5.17 -11.73
C TYR A 125 -0.97 -6.63 -11.94
N THR A 126 -1.17 -7.49 -10.94
CA THR A 126 -1.02 -8.95 -11.14
C THR A 126 -2.01 -9.43 -12.19
N GLN A 127 -3.29 -9.05 -12.09
CA GLN A 127 -4.30 -9.38 -13.08
C GLN A 127 -3.98 -8.78 -14.47
N LYS A 128 -3.55 -7.51 -14.53
CA LYS A 128 -3.17 -6.90 -15.82
C LYS A 128 -2.03 -7.66 -16.49
N LYS A 129 -1.03 -8.10 -15.72
CA LYS A 129 0.11 -8.85 -16.24
C LYS A 129 -0.29 -10.25 -16.69
N GLU A 130 -1.08 -10.98 -15.88
CA GLU A 130 -1.59 -12.31 -16.23
C GLU A 130 -2.47 -12.30 -17.48
N ASN A 131 -3.27 -11.23 -17.66
CA ASN A 131 -4.11 -11.05 -18.85
C ASN A 131 -3.37 -10.44 -20.05
N GLY A 132 -2.05 -10.22 -19.97
CA GLY A 132 -1.24 -9.68 -21.06
C GLY A 132 -1.45 -8.19 -21.36
N HIS A 133 -2.14 -7.44 -20.51
CA HIS A 133 -2.39 -6.00 -20.69
C HIS A 133 -1.18 -5.13 -20.36
N THR A 134 -0.20 -5.65 -19.62
CA THR A 134 1.05 -4.95 -19.29
C THR A 134 2.20 -5.92 -19.05
N LYS A 135 3.43 -5.46 -19.24
CA LYS A 135 4.65 -6.18 -18.85
C LYS A 135 5.20 -5.73 -17.49
N ILE A 136 4.67 -4.64 -16.92
CA ILE A 136 5.15 -4.06 -15.67
C ILE A 136 4.77 -4.98 -14.50
N SER A 137 5.73 -5.24 -13.61
CA SER A 137 5.49 -6.03 -12.40
C SER A 137 4.62 -5.26 -11.41
N ALA A 138 3.68 -5.96 -10.75
CA ALA A 138 2.88 -5.41 -9.66
C ALA A 138 3.75 -4.85 -8.52
N PHE A 139 4.88 -5.51 -8.22
CA PHE A 139 5.85 -5.06 -7.23
C PHE A 139 6.31 -3.62 -7.49
N TRP A 140 6.77 -3.32 -8.72
CA TRP A 140 7.30 -1.99 -9.05
C TRP A 140 6.24 -0.90 -9.02
N ILE A 141 4.98 -1.24 -9.34
CA ILE A 141 3.87 -0.28 -9.22
C ILE A 141 3.59 0.07 -7.78
N VAL A 142 3.46 -0.93 -6.91
CA VAL A 142 3.19 -0.71 -5.48
C VAL A 142 4.34 0.02 -4.82
N TRP A 143 5.57 -0.41 -5.09
CA TRP A 143 6.76 0.27 -4.58
C TRP A 143 6.82 1.75 -5.01
N SER A 144 6.46 2.06 -6.25
CA SER A 144 6.40 3.46 -6.72
C SER A 144 5.35 4.28 -5.97
N ILE A 145 4.17 3.70 -5.72
CA ILE A 145 3.12 4.35 -4.92
C ILE A 145 3.63 4.58 -3.48
N HIS A 146 4.29 3.58 -2.90
CA HIS A 146 4.80 3.61 -1.55
C HIS A 146 5.89 4.67 -1.35
N ILE A 147 6.87 4.73 -2.27
CA ILE A 147 7.90 5.76 -2.24
C ILE A 147 7.31 7.16 -2.40
N LEU A 148 6.38 7.35 -3.33
CA LEU A 148 5.74 8.66 -3.51
C LEU A 148 4.96 9.08 -2.26
N HIS A 149 4.28 8.15 -1.59
CA HIS A 149 3.66 8.41 -0.29
C HIS A 149 4.70 8.88 0.73
N ASN A 150 5.79 8.12 0.91
CA ASN A 150 6.78 8.43 1.95
C ASN A 150 7.55 9.71 1.65
N ILE A 151 7.81 10.04 0.37
CA ILE A 151 8.37 11.33 -0.03
C ILE A 151 7.44 12.47 0.37
N VAL A 152 6.13 12.37 0.11
CA VAL A 152 5.19 13.44 0.49
C VAL A 152 5.12 13.59 2.01
N VAL A 153 5.07 12.50 2.77
CA VAL A 153 5.11 12.54 4.25
C VAL A 153 6.39 13.19 4.74
N PHE A 154 7.54 12.79 4.20
CA PHE A 154 8.84 13.36 4.53
C PHE A 154 8.90 14.86 4.26
N LEU A 155 8.40 15.31 3.09
CA LEU A 155 8.40 16.72 2.72
C LEU A 155 7.49 17.55 3.63
N VAL A 156 6.26 17.10 3.89
CA VAL A 156 5.29 17.81 4.75
C VAL A 156 5.77 17.91 6.19
N LYS A 157 6.56 16.95 6.66
CA LYS A 157 7.09 16.95 8.02
C LYS A 157 8.32 17.85 8.18
N ASN A 158 9.22 17.87 7.19
CA ASN A 158 10.52 18.52 7.31
C ASN A 158 10.60 19.92 6.68
N PHE A 159 9.54 20.39 5.99
CA PHE A 159 9.45 21.72 5.36
C PHE A 159 8.07 22.35 5.58
#